data_AF-A0A6B3AN47-F1
#
_entry.id   AF-A0A6B3AN47-F1
#
_cell.length_a   1.000
_cell.length_b   1.000
_cell.length_c   1.000
_cell.angle_alpha   90.00
_cell.angle_beta   90.00
_cell.angle_gamma   90.00
#
_symmetry.space_group_name_H-M   'P 1'
#
loop_
_entity.id
_entity.type
_entity.pdbx_description
1 polymer ?
#
loop_
_entity_poly.entity_id
_entity_poly.type
_entity_poly.pdbx_seq_one_letter_code
_entity_poly.pdbx_strand_id
1 'polypeptide(L)'
;PAPLRAALAGILADPGTPASRPLRRVLLDTLLDREHDPDVLTAVLHAAARTTGGELRALVHRAGLLLARTPDGADRLDRALADLARHVPGFAAAVVGWLADAPREWAPLVGTNTRRTVEDVVGTSVPA
;
A
#
# COMPACT_ATOMS: atom_id res chain seq x y z
N PRO A 1 1.50 20.35 10.03
CA PRO A 1 2.28 19.36 10.84
C PRO A 1 2.16 17.95 10.26
N ALA A 2 3.16 17.08 10.46
CA ALA A 2 3.15 15.71 9.94
C ALA A 2 1.95 14.86 10.42
N PRO A 3 1.58 14.86 11.72
CA PRO A 3 0.46 14.02 12.19
C PRO A 3 -0.88 14.38 11.55
N LEU A 4 -1.12 15.69 11.32
CA LEU A 4 -2.34 16.15 10.67
C LEU A 4 -2.39 15.72 9.19
N ARG A 5 -1.26 15.78 8.49
CA ARG A 5 -1.17 15.31 7.09
C ARG A 5 -1.40 13.80 7.01
N ALA A 6 -0.85 13.02 7.94
CA ALA A 6 -1.06 11.58 8.00
C ALA A 6 -2.54 11.22 8.23
N ALA A 7 -3.19 11.89 9.19
CA ALA A 7 -4.62 11.72 9.44
C ALA A 7 -5.46 12.07 8.19
N LEU A 8 -5.16 13.20 7.53
CA LEU A 8 -5.86 13.60 6.32
C LEU A 8 -5.63 12.60 5.18
N ALA A 9 -4.40 12.15 4.97
CA ALA A 9 -4.05 11.20 3.92
C ALA A 9 -4.79 9.86 4.11
N GLY A 10 -4.90 9.39 5.36
CA GLY A 10 -5.68 8.20 5.69
C GLY A 10 -7.18 8.34 5.37
N ILE A 11 -7.76 9.53 5.57
CA ILE A 11 -9.15 9.83 5.19
C ILE A 11 -9.30 9.89 3.66
N LEU A 12 -8.34 10.49 2.96
CA LEU A 12 -8.43 10.68 1.51
C LEU A 12 -8.19 9.37 0.73
N ALA A 13 -7.34 8.46 1.23
CA ALA A 13 -7.11 7.16 0.62
C ALA A 13 -8.16 6.11 0.99
N ASP A 14 -9.01 6.40 1.97
CA ASP A 14 -10.19 5.59 2.28
C ASP A 14 -11.24 5.72 1.15
N PRO A 15 -11.89 4.61 0.74
CA PRO A 15 -12.85 4.62 -0.36
C PRO A 15 -14.01 5.60 -0.16
N GLY A 16 -14.36 5.91 1.09
CA GLY A 16 -15.43 6.85 1.43
C GLY A 16 -16.79 6.45 0.85
N THR A 17 -17.64 7.46 0.65
CA THR A 17 -18.93 7.28 -0.03
C THR A 17 -18.77 7.48 -1.54
N PRO A 18 -19.66 6.88 -2.38
CA PRO A 18 -19.61 7.09 -3.83
C PRO A 18 -19.62 8.56 -4.25
N ALA A 19 -20.37 9.42 -3.54
CA ALA A 19 -20.44 10.85 -3.81
C ALA A 19 -19.13 11.61 -3.53
N SER A 20 -18.35 11.16 -2.55
CA SER A 20 -17.09 11.83 -2.15
C SER A 20 -15.85 11.29 -2.88
N ARG A 21 -15.94 10.10 -3.48
CA ARG A 21 -14.81 9.40 -4.12
C ARG A 21 -14.05 10.25 -5.15
N PRO A 22 -14.71 10.97 -6.09
CA PRO A 22 -13.98 11.77 -7.08
C PRO A 22 -13.15 12.87 -6.44
N LEU A 23 -13.74 13.61 -5.47
CA LEU A 23 -13.05 14.69 -4.78
C LEU A 23 -11.90 14.16 -3.92
N ARG A 24 -12.11 13.06 -3.19
CA ARG A 24 -11.07 12.42 -2.37
C ARG A 24 -9.87 12.03 -3.21
N ARG A 25 -10.09 11.46 -4.40
CA ARG A 25 -9.01 11.08 -5.33
C ARG A 25 -8.20 12.29 -5.77
N VAL A 26 -8.85 13.37 -6.21
CA VAL A 26 -8.17 14.61 -6.63
C VAL A 26 -7.34 15.19 -5.49
N LEU A 27 -7.91 15.23 -4.28
CA LEU A 27 -7.20 15.75 -3.09
C LEU A 27 -6.03 14.85 -2.68
N LEU A 28 -6.20 13.52 -2.76
CA LEU A 28 -5.14 12.56 -2.47
C LEU A 28 -3.99 12.69 -3.48
N ASP A 29 -4.31 12.79 -4.77
CA ASP A 29 -3.32 12.98 -5.83
C ASP A 29 -2.53 14.28 -5.57
N THR A 30 -3.24 15.36 -5.26
CA THR A 30 -2.65 16.67 -4.92
C THR A 30 -1.76 16.62 -3.66
N LEU A 31 -2.12 15.79 -2.68
CA LEU A 31 -1.32 15.56 -1.48
C LEU A 31 -0.04 14.79 -1.84
N LEU A 32 -0.17 13.67 -2.55
CA LEU A 32 0.93 12.78 -2.90
C LEU A 32 1.96 13.43 -3.82
N ASP A 33 1.56 14.38 -4.66
CA ASP A 33 2.48 15.14 -5.53
C ASP A 33 3.54 15.94 -4.75
N ARG A 34 3.29 16.24 -3.48
CA ARG A 34 4.16 17.07 -2.62
C ARG A 34 4.63 16.33 -1.37
N GLU A 35 4.26 15.07 -1.20
CA GLU A 35 4.50 14.34 0.04
C GLU A 35 5.84 13.59 0.03
N HIS A 36 6.57 13.71 1.13
CA HIS A 36 7.90 13.12 1.34
C HIS A 36 8.00 12.44 2.71
N ASP A 37 7.02 12.66 3.59
CA ASP A 37 7.00 12.20 4.96
C ASP A 37 6.58 10.73 5.02
N PRO A 38 7.46 9.82 5.50
CA PRO A 38 7.16 8.39 5.51
C PRO A 38 5.94 8.02 6.35
N ASP A 39 5.61 8.79 7.40
CA ASP A 39 4.44 8.52 8.24
C ASP A 39 3.15 8.76 7.45
N VAL A 40 3.12 9.81 6.64
CA VAL A 40 1.98 10.14 5.79
C VAL A 40 1.77 9.08 4.70
N LEU A 41 2.86 8.66 4.05
CA LEU A 41 2.81 7.63 3.01
C LEU A 41 2.41 6.26 3.58
N THR A 42 2.87 5.93 4.79
CA THR A 42 2.47 4.70 5.51
C THR A 42 0.97 4.74 5.86
N ALA A 43 0.45 5.89 6.28
CA ALA A 43 -0.99 6.06 6.51
C ALA A 43 -1.83 5.83 5.25
N VAL A 44 -1.34 6.25 4.08
CA VAL A 44 -1.97 5.96 2.78
C VAL A 44 -2.00 4.47 2.49
N LEU A 45 -0.91 3.73 2.75
CA LEU A 45 -0.86 2.28 2.54
C LEU A 45 -1.90 1.53 3.39
N HIS A 46 -1.98 1.84 4.69
CA HIS A 46 -2.97 1.21 5.57
C HIS A 46 -4.41 1.57 5.18
N ALA A 47 -4.64 2.78 4.66
CA ALA A 47 -5.94 3.17 4.16
C ALA A 47 -6.31 2.50 2.83
N ALA A 48 -5.33 2.35 1.93
CA ALA A 48 -5.52 1.69 0.64
C ALA A 48 -6.02 0.24 0.80
N ALA A 49 -5.61 -0.45 1.87
CA ALA A 49 -6.07 -1.80 2.17
C ALA A 49 -7.60 -1.94 2.39
N ARG A 50 -8.32 -0.82 2.59
CA ARG A 50 -9.78 -0.79 2.65
C ARG A 50 -10.43 -0.63 1.28
N THR A 51 -9.64 -0.39 0.24
CA THR A 51 -10.06 -0.41 -1.17
C THR A 51 -9.82 -1.80 -1.77
N THR A 52 -10.29 -2.03 -2.99
CA THR A 52 -10.17 -3.32 -3.68
C THR A 52 -9.72 -3.16 -5.13
N GLY A 53 -9.24 -4.25 -5.72
CA GLY A 53 -8.93 -4.35 -7.14
C GLY A 53 -7.89 -3.31 -7.61
N GLY A 54 -8.19 -2.65 -8.73
CA GLY A 54 -7.26 -1.71 -9.37
C GLY A 54 -6.94 -0.47 -8.52
N GLU A 55 -7.86 -0.04 -7.65
CA GLU A 55 -7.62 1.12 -6.76
C GLU A 55 -6.59 0.77 -5.69
N LEU A 56 -6.71 -0.42 -5.07
CA LEU A 56 -5.73 -0.95 -4.14
C LEU A 56 -4.34 -1.03 -4.79
N ARG A 57 -4.25 -1.66 -5.97
CA ARG A 57 -2.99 -1.81 -6.72
C ARG A 57 -2.35 -0.44 -7.00
N ALA A 58 -3.13 0.52 -7.49
CA ALA A 58 -2.62 1.84 -7.86
C ALA A 58 -2.11 2.64 -6.65
N LEU A 59 -2.84 2.63 -5.54
CA LEU A 59 -2.46 3.35 -4.32
C LEU A 59 -1.22 2.74 -3.67
N VAL A 60 -1.16 1.41 -3.56
CA VAL A 60 0.01 0.72 -3.00
C VAL A 60 1.23 0.97 -3.85
N HIS A 61 1.11 0.91 -5.18
CA HIS A 61 2.22 1.19 -6.09
C HIS A 61 2.72 2.63 -5.94
N ARG A 62 1.82 3.61 -5.97
CA ARG A 62 2.20 5.03 -5.87
C ARG A 62 2.85 5.36 -4.53
N ALA A 63 2.25 4.94 -3.42
CA ALA A 63 2.84 5.16 -2.09
C ALA A 63 4.16 4.40 -1.92
N GLY A 64 4.25 3.17 -2.44
CA GLY A 64 5.47 2.37 -2.44
C GLY A 64 6.62 3.04 -3.18
N LEU A 65 6.38 3.58 -4.38
CA LEU A 65 7.39 4.34 -5.12
C LEU A 65 7.88 5.58 -4.38
N LEU A 66 7.01 6.27 -3.64
CA LEU A 66 7.39 7.44 -2.85
C LEU A 66 8.22 7.05 -1.63
N LEU A 67 7.83 5.98 -0.92
CA LEU A 67 8.56 5.44 0.24
C LEU A 67 9.94 4.89 -0.15
N ALA A 68 10.02 4.18 -1.28
CA ALA A 68 11.27 3.56 -1.74
C ALA A 68 12.36 4.57 -2.16
N ARG A 69 12.08 5.88 -2.15
CA ARG A 69 13.06 6.94 -2.43
C ARG A 69 14.14 7.07 -1.34
N THR A 70 13.89 6.54 -0.14
CA THR A 70 14.86 6.56 0.96
C THR A 70 14.98 5.17 1.59
N PRO A 71 16.14 4.82 2.19
CA PRO A 71 16.28 3.55 2.90
C PRO A 71 15.27 3.37 4.05
N ASP A 72 15.05 4.41 4.88
CA ASP A 72 14.04 4.37 5.96
C ASP A 72 12.62 4.15 5.40
N GLY A 73 12.29 4.80 4.28
CA GLY A 73 11.01 4.60 3.62
C GLY A 73 10.86 3.19 3.03
N ALA A 74 11.91 2.61 2.44
CA ALA A 74 11.90 1.23 1.97
C ALA A 74 11.69 0.21 3.11
N ASP A 75 12.36 0.41 4.25
CA ASP A 75 12.18 -0.45 5.43
C ASP A 75 10.77 -0.35 6.03
N ARG A 76 10.17 0.85 5.99
CA ARG A 76 8.78 1.08 6.40
C ARG A 76 7.80 0.44 5.42
N LEU A 77 8.05 0.56 4.12
CA LEU A 77 7.26 -0.09 3.07
C LEU A 77 7.25 -1.60 3.27
N ASP A 78 8.41 -2.24 3.45
CA ASP A 78 8.50 -3.69 3.63
C ASP A 78 7.74 -4.15 4.88
N ARG A 79 7.84 -3.41 6.00
CA ARG A 79 7.06 -3.70 7.21
C ARG A 79 5.57 -3.52 7.01
N ALA A 80 5.14 -2.45 6.34
CA ALA A 80 3.73 -2.18 6.09
C ALA A 80 3.11 -3.23 5.15
N LEU A 81 3.79 -3.60 4.06
CA LEU A 81 3.30 -4.63 3.14
C LEU A 81 3.24 -6.01 3.79
N ALA A 82 4.23 -6.37 4.62
CA ALA A 82 4.20 -7.61 5.41
C ALA A 82 3.03 -7.61 6.40
N ASP A 83 2.79 -6.50 7.10
CA ASP A 83 1.66 -6.37 8.03
C ASP A 83 0.30 -6.51 7.31
N LEU A 84 0.14 -5.86 6.16
CA LEU A 84 -1.05 -5.99 5.32
C LEU A 84 -1.24 -7.41 4.80
N ALA A 85 -0.18 -8.07 4.34
CA ALA A 85 -0.24 -9.46 3.87
C ALA A 85 -0.70 -10.44 4.97
N ARG A 86 -0.34 -10.17 6.22
CA ARG A 86 -0.73 -10.99 7.36
C ARG A 86 -2.16 -10.77 7.81
N HIS A 87 -2.63 -9.52 7.80
CA HIS A 87 -3.89 -9.16 8.47
C HIS A 87 -5.05 -8.85 7.52
N VAL A 88 -4.78 -8.59 6.23
CA VAL A 88 -5.80 -8.23 5.25
C VAL A 88 -6.10 -9.42 4.35
N PRO A 89 -7.31 -10.01 4.42
CA PRO A 89 -7.67 -11.16 3.60
C PRO A 89 -7.46 -10.89 2.10
N GLY A 90 -6.80 -11.82 1.42
CA GLY A 90 -6.52 -11.73 -0.02
C GLY A 90 -5.40 -10.78 -0.43
N PHE A 91 -4.83 -10.00 0.50
CA PHE A 91 -3.73 -9.08 0.16
C PHE A 91 -2.46 -9.84 -0.27
N ALA A 92 -2.10 -10.91 0.44
CA ALA A 92 -0.95 -11.74 0.05
C ALA A 92 -1.10 -12.29 -1.37
N ALA A 93 -2.28 -12.81 -1.71
CA ALA A 93 -2.59 -13.28 -3.06
C ALA A 93 -2.54 -12.14 -4.10
N ALA A 94 -3.00 -10.93 -3.74
CA ALA A 94 -2.89 -9.77 -4.61
C ALA A 94 -1.43 -9.40 -4.90
N VAL A 95 -0.55 -9.42 -3.90
CA VAL A 95 0.90 -9.17 -4.08
C VAL A 95 1.53 -10.21 -5.01
N VAL A 96 1.19 -11.49 -4.85
CA VAL A 96 1.65 -12.56 -5.78
C VAL A 96 1.18 -12.27 -7.19
N GLY A 97 -0.11 -11.95 -7.37
CA GLY A 97 -0.66 -11.60 -8.68
C GLY A 97 0.05 -10.39 -9.30
N TRP A 98 0.33 -9.36 -8.49
CA TRP A 98 1.03 -8.17 -8.98
C TRP A 98 2.46 -8.45 -9.43
N LEU A 99 3.19 -9.29 -8.70
CA LEU A 99 4.53 -9.74 -9.05
C LEU A 99 4.52 -10.61 -10.31
N ALA A 100 3.50 -11.45 -10.50
CA ALA A 100 3.34 -12.26 -11.70
C ALA A 100 3.01 -11.40 -12.93
N ASP A 101 2.10 -10.44 -12.78
CA ASP A 101 1.63 -9.58 -13.87
C ASP A 101 2.69 -8.58 -14.34
N ALA A 102 3.45 -7.98 -13.41
CA ALA A 102 4.43 -6.94 -13.72
C ALA A 102 5.67 -7.04 -12.81
N PRO A 103 6.52 -8.08 -12.99
CA PRO A 103 7.61 -8.36 -12.06
C PRO A 103 8.62 -7.23 -11.95
N ARG A 104 8.91 -6.52 -13.06
CA ARG A 104 9.87 -5.41 -13.06
C ARG A 104 9.38 -4.18 -12.29
N GLU A 105 8.06 -4.00 -12.21
CA GLU A 105 7.45 -2.88 -11.49
C GLU A 105 7.38 -3.17 -9.98
N TRP A 106 7.04 -4.41 -9.62
CA TRP A 106 6.74 -4.77 -8.23
C TRP A 106 7.92 -5.36 -7.46
N ALA A 107 8.86 -6.04 -8.12
CA ALA A 107 10.01 -6.64 -7.43
C ALA A 107 10.85 -5.64 -6.61
N PRO A 108 11.08 -4.39 -7.07
CA PRO A 108 11.80 -3.39 -6.27
C PRO A 108 11.04 -2.90 -5.03
N LEU A 109 9.71 -3.01 -5.02
CA LEU A 109 8.85 -2.54 -3.93
C LEU A 109 8.60 -3.62 -2.86
N VAL A 110 8.75 -4.89 -3.22
CA VAL A 110 8.50 -6.02 -2.33
C VAL A 110 9.81 -6.45 -1.68
N GLY A 111 10.00 -6.03 -0.43
CA GLY A 111 11.15 -6.39 0.40
C GLY A 111 11.09 -7.81 0.96
N THR A 112 12.16 -8.20 1.66
CA THR A 112 12.36 -9.57 2.14
C THR A 112 11.31 -10.00 3.15
N ASN A 113 10.88 -9.11 4.06
CA ASN A 113 9.86 -9.43 5.07
C ASN A 113 8.49 -9.68 4.42
N THR A 114 8.16 -8.86 3.42
CA THR A 114 6.94 -9.04 2.62
C THR A 114 6.96 -10.37 1.90
N ARG A 115 8.05 -10.72 1.20
CA ARG A 115 8.17 -12.00 0.49
C ARG A 115 7.95 -13.18 1.42
N ARG A 116 8.67 -13.23 2.55
CA ARG A 116 8.52 -14.28 3.56
C ARG A 116 7.08 -14.39 4.05
N THR A 117 6.47 -13.26 4.41
CA THR A 117 5.10 -13.25 4.95
C THR A 117 4.08 -13.71 3.90
N VAL A 118 4.25 -13.30 2.63
CA VAL A 118 3.38 -13.75 1.53
C VAL A 118 3.51 -15.25 1.30
N GLU A 119 4.74 -15.77 1.27
CA GLU A 119 5.03 -17.21 1.14
C GLU A 119 4.38 -18.01 2.28
N ASP A 120 4.53 -17.54 3.52
CA ASP A 120 3.93 -18.18 4.71
C ASP A 120 2.39 -18.19 4.64
N VAL A 121 1.77 -17.05 4.29
CA VAL A 121 0.31 -16.90 4.22
C VAL A 121 -0.27 -17.74 3.07
N VAL A 122 0.37 -17.73 1.90
CA VAL A 122 -0.11 -18.52 0.76
C VAL A 122 0.11 -20.01 0.99
N GLY A 123 1.26 -20.41 1.57
CA GLY A 123 1.55 -21.80 1.91
C GLY A 123 0.59 -22.38 2.96
N THR A 124 0.12 -21.57 3.91
CA THR A 124 -0.92 -21.97 4.88
C THR A 124 -2.34 -21.97 4.32
N SER A 125 -2.59 -21.26 3.22
CA SER A 125 -3.91 -21.14 2.58
C SER A 125 -4.24 -22.32 1.64
N VAL A 126 -3.32 -23.27 1.44
CA VAL A 126 -3.58 -24.52 0.70
C VAL A 126 -3.88 -25.64 1.70
N PRO A 127 -5.16 -25.93 2.02
CA PRO A 127 -5.51 -27.19 2.68
C PRO A 127 -5.48 -28.33 1.66
N ALA A 128 -5.08 -29.52 2.16
CA ALA A 128 -5.07 -30.79 1.44
C ALA A 128 -6.46 -31.26 0.98
#